data_AF-A0A081U1Q6-F1
#
_entry.id   AF-A0A081U1Q6-F1
#
_cell.length_a   1.000
_cell.length_b   1.000
_cell.length_c   1.000
_cell.angle_alpha   90.00
_cell.angle_beta   90.00
_cell.angle_gamma   90.00
#
_symmetry.space_group_name_H-M   'P 1'
#
loop_
_entity.id
_entity.type
_entity.pdbx_description
1 polymer ?
#
loop_
_entity_poly.entity_id
_entity_poly.type
_entity_poly.pdbx_seq_one_letter_code
_entity_poly.pdbx_strand_id
1 'polypeptide(L)'
;MGTIIGIVIGFFVLCFLYGIIGFLMAKFPALIWIIGIIGGITAGILSSYWWVGLLVGFFLIGVLSHAQSVGGHKCAHCGSYDTDVTGKDGDFEVWVCNKCHNVTYARKR
;
A
#
# COMPACT_ATOMS: atom_id res chain seq x y z
N MET A 1 13.02 9.56 -31.55
CA MET A 1 11.59 9.20 -31.46
C MET A 1 11.35 7.89 -30.72
N GLY A 2 12.09 6.81 -31.01
CA GLY A 2 11.90 5.50 -30.33
C GLY A 2 12.11 5.50 -28.80
N THR A 3 13.09 6.25 -28.29
CA THR A 3 13.34 6.39 -26.84
C THR A 3 12.21 7.10 -26.11
N ILE A 4 11.63 8.14 -26.70
CA ILE A 4 10.52 8.90 -26.11
C ILE A 4 9.26 8.03 -26.03
N ILE A 5 8.94 7.28 -27.09
CA ILE A 5 7.80 6.35 -27.10
C ILE A 5 8.00 5.25 -26.05
N GLY A 6 9.21 4.70 -25.93
CA GLY A 6 9.55 3.72 -24.89
C GLY A 6 9.36 4.25 -23.48
N ILE A 7 9.77 5.50 -23.20
CA ILE A 7 9.58 6.14 -21.89
C ILE A 7 8.09 6.32 -21.58
N VAL A 8 7.29 6.77 -22.57
CA VAL A 8 5.84 6.97 -22.38
C VAL A 8 5.16 5.63 -22.07
N ILE A 9 5.43 4.58 -22.84
CA ILE A 9 4.86 3.25 -22.59
C ILE A 9 5.31 2.72 -21.22
N GLY A 10 6.60 2.86 -20.90
CA GLY A 10 7.14 2.45 -19.60
C GLY A 10 6.46 3.16 -18.43
N PHE A 11 6.18 4.45 -18.57
CA PHE A 11 5.45 5.23 -17.56
C PHE A 11 4.03 4.70 -17.34
N PHE A 12 3.29 4.43 -18.43
CA PHE A 12 1.94 3.84 -18.32
C PHE A 12 1.95 2.47 -17.65
N VAL A 13 2.92 1.62 -17.99
CA VAL A 13 3.08 0.30 -17.35
C VAL A 13 3.39 0.44 -15.86
N LEU A 14 4.27 1.38 -15.48
CA LEU A 14 4.59 1.66 -14.08
C LEU A 14 3.37 2.14 -13.28
N CYS A 15 2.58 3.06 -13.84
CA CYS A 15 1.35 3.52 -13.21
C CYS A 15 0.34 2.38 -13.02
N PHE A 16 0.20 1.50 -14.02
CA PHE A 16 -0.70 0.35 -13.96
C PHE A 16 -0.26 -0.67 -12.89
N LEU A 17 1.04 -0.99 -12.86
CA LEU A 17 1.63 -1.86 -11.83
C LEU A 17 1.45 -1.27 -10.42
N TYR A 18 1.66 0.04 -10.26
CA TYR A 18 1.45 0.72 -8.98
C TYR A 18 -0.01 0.61 -8.52
N GLY A 19 -0.98 0.81 -9.41
CA GLY A 19 -2.40 0.64 -9.10
C GLY A 19 -2.75 -0.78 -8.63
N ILE A 20 -2.24 -1.80 -9.33
CA ILE A 20 -2.44 -3.21 -8.95
C ILE A 20 -1.83 -3.51 -7.58
N ILE A 21 -0.59 -3.06 -7.35
CA ILE A 21 0.10 -3.26 -6.06
C ILE A 21 -0.67 -2.55 -4.95
N GLY A 22 -1.12 -1.31 -5.16
CA GLY A 22 -1.92 -0.56 -4.18
C GLY A 22 -3.21 -1.30 -3.82
N PHE A 23 -3.93 -1.84 -4.80
CA PHE A 23 -5.15 -2.61 -4.58
C PHE A 23 -4.89 -3.92 -3.80
N LEU A 24 -3.86 -4.67 -4.18
CA LEU A 24 -3.45 -5.90 -3.47
C LEU A 24 -3.06 -5.59 -2.02
N MET A 25 -2.28 -4.53 -1.80
CA MET A 25 -1.86 -4.10 -0.47
C MET A 25 -3.06 -3.68 0.37
N ALA A 26 -4.02 -2.93 -0.20
CA ALA A 26 -5.24 -2.51 0.50
C ALA A 26 -6.03 -3.71 1.06
N LYS A 27 -6.12 -4.80 0.29
CA LYS A 27 -6.85 -6.03 0.68
C LYS A 27 -6.07 -6.96 1.63
N PHE A 28 -4.75 -7.02 1.47
CA PHE A 28 -3.86 -7.92 2.20
C PHE A 28 -2.73 -7.13 2.91
N PRO A 29 -3.00 -6.50 4.06
CA PRO A 29 -1.98 -5.76 4.83
C PRO A 29 -0.79 -6.63 5.27
N ALA A 30 -0.99 -7.96 5.40
CA ALA A 30 0.08 -8.89 5.72
C ALA A 30 1.17 -8.99 4.63
N LEU A 31 0.84 -8.68 3.37
CA LEU A 31 1.77 -8.76 2.25
C LEU A 31 2.94 -7.76 2.42
N ILE A 32 2.67 -6.61 3.04
CA ILE A 32 3.67 -5.56 3.33
C ILE A 32 4.81 -6.12 4.17
N TRP A 33 4.47 -6.89 5.21
CA TRP A 33 5.46 -7.50 6.10
C TRP A 33 6.27 -8.57 5.39
N ILE A 34 5.63 -9.39 4.57
CA ILE A 34 6.29 -10.44 3.80
C ILE A 34 7.31 -9.81 2.84
N ILE A 35 6.92 -8.81 2.07
CA ILE A 35 7.82 -8.13 1.12
C ILE A 35 8.94 -7.39 1.84
N GLY A 36 8.63 -6.72 2.95
CA GLY A 36 9.63 -6.02 3.77
C GLY A 36 10.69 -6.96 4.33
N ILE A 37 10.28 -8.10 4.90
CA ILE A 37 11.19 -9.09 5.47
C ILE A 37 12.02 -9.75 4.37
N ILE A 38 11.41 -10.20 3.28
CA ILE A 38 12.13 -10.83 2.17
C ILE A 38 13.13 -9.83 1.56
N GLY A 39 12.68 -8.60 1.26
CA GLY A 39 13.54 -7.56 0.70
C GLY A 39 14.70 -7.19 1.62
N GLY A 40 14.45 -7.08 2.93
CA GLY A 40 15.49 -6.82 3.92
C GLY A 40 16.51 -7.95 4.04
N ILE A 41 16.06 -9.21 4.06
CA ILE A 41 16.96 -10.38 4.09
C ILE A 41 17.81 -10.44 2.82
N THR A 42 17.19 -10.30 1.65
CA THR A 42 17.92 -10.32 0.36
C THR A 42 18.95 -9.20 0.28
N ALA A 43 18.60 -7.98 0.70
CA ALA A 43 19.54 -6.86 0.73
C ALA A 43 20.67 -7.07 1.75
N GLY A 44 20.38 -7.65 2.91
CA GLY A 44 21.38 -7.99 3.92
C GLY A 44 22.38 -9.05 3.44
N ILE A 45 21.90 -10.07 2.71
CA ILE A 45 22.74 -11.11 2.11
C ILE A 45 23.61 -10.53 0.99
N LEU A 46 23.02 -9.78 0.05
CA LEU A 46 23.73 -9.21 -1.10
C LEU A 46 24.80 -8.19 -0.68
N SER A 47 24.49 -7.35 0.31
CA SER A 47 25.43 -6.36 0.81
C SER A 47 26.45 -6.94 1.80
N SER A 48 26.24 -8.17 2.30
CA SER A 48 27.00 -8.76 3.42
C SER A 48 26.95 -7.96 4.72
N TYR A 49 26.04 -6.98 4.83
CA TYR A 49 25.87 -6.14 6.01
C TYR A 49 24.44 -6.29 6.55
N TRP A 50 24.33 -6.83 7.77
CA TRP A 50 23.04 -7.06 8.42
C TRP A 50 22.23 -5.77 8.65
N TRP A 51 22.92 -4.66 8.92
CA TRP A 51 22.28 -3.35 9.15
C TRP A 51 21.70 -2.74 7.86
N VAL A 52 22.31 -3.00 6.69
CA VAL A 52 21.77 -2.58 5.38
C VAL A 52 20.46 -3.31 5.11
N GLY A 53 20.41 -4.61 5.41
CA GLY A 53 19.18 -5.40 5.30
C GLY A 53 18.05 -4.86 6.17
N LEU A 54 18.33 -4.47 7.41
CA LEU A 54 17.33 -3.84 8.29
C LEU A 54 16.82 -2.50 7.74
N LEU A 55 17.73 -1.62 7.28
CA LEU A 55 17.35 -0.33 6.72
C LEU A 55 16.46 -0.50 5.48
N VAL A 56 16.84 -1.38 4.56
CA VAL A 56 16.07 -1.63 3.33
C VAL A 56 14.71 -2.27 3.67
N GLY A 57 14.68 -3.22 4.61
CA GLY A 57 13.43 -3.85 5.04
C GLY A 57 12.45 -2.87 5.68
N PHE A 58 12.91 -2.04 6.62
CA PHE A 58 12.06 -1.01 7.23
C PHE A 58 11.63 0.06 6.22
N PHE A 59 12.51 0.46 5.31
CA PHE A 59 12.18 1.40 4.26
C PHE A 59 11.08 0.87 3.34
N LEU A 60 11.18 -0.38 2.89
CA LEU A 60 10.15 -1.04 2.08
C LEU A 60 8.79 -1.10 2.80
N ILE A 61 8.78 -1.47 4.08
CA ILE A 61 7.54 -1.49 4.90
C ILE A 61 6.93 -0.08 4.99
N GLY A 62 7.75 0.94 5.22
CA GLY A 62 7.32 2.34 5.29
C GLY A 62 6.67 2.82 3.99
N VAL A 63 7.33 2.61 2.85
CA VAL A 63 6.81 3.04 1.53
C VAL A 63 5.51 2.32 1.18
N LEU A 64 5.45 1.00 1.40
CA LEU A 64 4.26 0.20 1.11
C LEU A 64 3.08 0.53 2.03
N SER A 65 3.33 0.79 3.31
CA SER A 65 2.28 1.20 4.25
C SER A 65 1.74 2.61 3.94
N HIS A 66 2.59 3.51 3.47
CA HIS A 66 2.14 4.81 2.97
C HIS A 66 1.26 4.65 1.73
N ALA A 67 1.69 3.85 0.75
CA ALA A 67 0.91 3.59 -0.47
C ALA A 67 -0.50 3.03 -0.16
N GLN A 68 -0.61 2.20 0.89
CA GLN A 68 -1.89 1.68 1.37
C GLN A 68 -2.80 2.76 1.99
N SER A 69 -2.20 3.74 2.69
CA SER A 69 -2.93 4.81 3.38
C SER A 69 -3.48 5.91 2.46
N VAL A 70 -2.97 6.02 1.23
CA VAL A 70 -3.40 7.04 0.26
C VAL A 70 -4.78 6.70 -0.35
N GLY A 71 -5.14 5.41 -0.39
CA GLY A 71 -6.35 4.93 -1.08
C GLY A 71 -7.60 4.77 -0.20
N GLY A 72 -7.51 4.85 1.13
CA GLY A 72 -8.66 4.62 2.00
C GLY A 72 -8.32 4.61 3.49
N HIS A 73 -9.34 4.38 4.34
CA HIS A 73 -9.17 4.31 5.78
C HIS A 73 -8.93 2.88 6.26
N LYS A 74 -8.08 2.71 7.27
CA LYS A 74 -7.85 1.40 7.90
C LYS A 74 -9.11 0.93 8.61
N CYS A 75 -9.66 -0.20 8.19
CA CYS A 75 -10.74 -0.87 8.90
C CYS A 75 -10.26 -1.35 10.28
N ALA A 76 -10.96 -0.95 11.34
CA ALA A 76 -10.61 -1.32 12.72
C ALA A 76 -10.76 -2.83 12.99
N HIS A 77 -11.64 -3.51 12.26
CA HIS A 77 -11.96 -4.92 12.52
C HIS A 77 -11.03 -5.90 11.81
N CYS A 78 -10.69 -5.65 10.54
CA CYS A 78 -9.87 -6.57 9.73
C CYS A 78 -8.53 -5.99 9.27
N GLY A 79 -8.24 -4.72 9.59
CA GLY A 79 -6.99 -4.04 9.21
C GLY A 79 -6.83 -3.77 7.71
N SER A 80 -7.83 -4.11 6.89
CA SER A 80 -7.89 -3.82 5.45
C SER A 80 -8.08 -2.32 5.21
N TYR A 81 -7.49 -1.78 4.15
CA TYR A 81 -7.71 -0.39 3.70
C TYR A 81 -8.66 -0.30 2.51
N ASP A 82 -9.13 -1.44 2.02
CA ASP A 82 -10.21 -1.57 1.04
C ASP A 82 -11.55 -1.16 1.70
N THR A 83 -11.81 0.15 1.70
CA THR A 83 -12.97 0.79 2.32
C THR A 83 -13.56 1.82 1.36
N ASP A 84 -14.89 1.84 1.25
CA ASP A 84 -15.64 2.77 0.42
C ASP A 84 -16.48 3.72 1.28
N VAL A 85 -16.64 4.97 0.83
CA VAL A 85 -17.51 5.95 1.47
C VAL A 85 -18.95 5.67 1.07
N THR A 86 -19.77 5.25 2.04
CA THR A 86 -21.19 4.93 1.81
C THR A 86 -22.14 6.05 2.23
N GLY A 87 -21.66 6.99 3.04
CA GLY A 87 -22.45 8.13 3.49
C GLY A 87 -21.58 9.25 4.05
N LYS A 88 -22.09 10.48 3.99
CA LYS A 88 -21.49 11.64 4.66
C LYS A 88 -22.52 12.16 5.66
N ASP A 89 -22.24 11.97 6.93
CA ASP A 89 -23.08 12.46 8.04
C ASP A 89 -22.40 13.69 8.64
N GLY A 90 -22.71 14.87 8.07
CA GLY A 90 -22.14 16.15 8.51
C GLY A 90 -20.60 16.18 8.46
N ASP A 91 -19.97 16.27 9.64
CA ASP A 91 -18.51 16.29 9.83
C ASP A 91 -17.86 14.90 9.80
N PHE A 92 -18.64 13.83 9.65
CA PHE A 92 -18.17 12.46 9.63
C PHE A 92 -18.43 11.80 8.27
N GLU A 93 -17.43 11.09 7.76
CA GLU A 93 -17.55 10.21 6.61
C GLU A 93 -17.70 8.77 7.11
N VAL A 94 -18.69 8.08 6.57
CA VAL A 94 -19.02 6.70 6.91
C VAL A 94 -18.33 5.80 5.88
N TRP A 95 -17.30 5.09 6.34
CA TRP A 95 -16.51 4.17 5.52
C TRP A 95 -16.95 2.74 5.79
N VAL A 96 -17.24 1.98 4.74
CA VAL A 96 -17.58 0.55 4.85
C VAL A 96 -16.46 -0.27 4.26
N CYS A 97 -16.00 -1.28 5.00
CA CYS A 97 -14.96 -2.16 4.51
C CYS A 97 -15.53 -3.22 3.57
N ASN A 98 -15.00 -3.31 2.35
CA ASN A 98 -15.42 -4.30 1.36
C ASN A 98 -15.07 -5.75 1.74
N LYS A 99 -14.19 -5.94 2.73
CA LYS A 99 -13.74 -7.27 3.17
C LYS A 99 -14.60 -7.87 4.29
N CYS A 100 -15.00 -7.06 5.27
CA CYS A 100 -15.76 -7.52 6.44
C CYS A 100 -17.14 -6.86 6.57
N HIS A 101 -17.52 -6.01 5.61
CA HIS A 101 -18.77 -5.25 5.56
C HIS A 101 -19.07 -4.45 6.84
N ASN A 102 -18.03 -4.17 7.63
CA ASN A 102 -18.17 -3.43 8.87
C ASN A 102 -17.95 -1.94 8.61
N VAL A 103 -18.61 -1.12 9.42
CA VAL A 103 -18.68 0.33 9.27
C VAL A 103 -17.64 0.98 10.17
N THR A 104 -16.93 1.98 9.66
CA THR A 104 -15.96 2.80 10.39
C THR A 104 -16.29 4.27 10.16
N TYR A 105 -16.44 5.03 11.24
CA TYR A 105 -16.67 6.47 11.17
C TYR A 105 -15.32 7.19 11.19
N ALA A 106 -15.04 7.99 10.18
CA ALA A 106 -13.86 8.84 10.14
C ALA A 106 -14.29 10.30 10.14
N ARG A 107 -13.62 11.16 10.91
CA ARG A 107 -13.84 12.60 10.83
C ARG A 107 -13.30 13.12 9.50
N LYS A 108 -14.07 13.96 8.82
CA LYS A 108 -13.64 14.66 7.61
C LYS A 108 -12.39 15.49 7.94
N ARG A 109 -11.29 15.27 7.21
CA ARG A 109 -10.06 16.07 7.35
C ARG A 109 -10.18 17.38 6.62
#